data_AF-A0A942SMP1-F1
#
_entry.id   AF-A0A942SMP1-F1
#
_cell.length_a   1.000
_cell.length_b   1.000
_cell.length_c   1.000
_cell.angle_alpha   90.00
_cell.angle_beta   90.00
_cell.angle_gamma   90.00
#
_symmetry.space_group_name_H-M   'P 1'
#
loop_
_entity.id
_entity.type
_entity.pdbx_description
1 polymer ?
#
loop_
_entity_poly.entity_id
_entity_poly.type
_entity_poly.pdbx_seq_one_letter_code
_entity_poly.pdbx_strand_id
1 'polypeptide(L)'
;MKYAPSSAVFFPPIPPGGTLRFLMLPLALIFSQAALAGPTGLLNDTGQTDCQDDVAVAACATVATDGGTHPRQDGRFGRDAKTAAGKLAKTGGGAAGFDFTKVCWNGDLEGSGTCTGALVANTTGTAGGTPSTDWACTKDNLTNLIWSLETVSGTYWLDATTTHPAAANAAGRCGLNTGW
;
A
#
# COMPACT_ATOMS: atom_id res chain seq x y z
N MET A 1 8.16 -64.84 43.26
CA MET A 1 8.55 -64.22 41.98
C MET A 1 8.48 -62.71 42.20
N LYS A 2 9.57 -62.05 42.65
CA LYS A 2 10.71 -61.49 41.89
C LYS A 2 10.33 -60.37 40.90
N TYR A 3 10.49 -59.14 41.42
CA TYR A 3 10.89 -57.84 40.84
C TYR A 3 11.14 -57.69 39.32
N ALA A 4 10.67 -56.55 38.79
CA ALA A 4 11.07 -55.93 37.51
C ALA A 4 12.55 -55.47 37.52
N PRO A 5 13.17 -55.17 36.35
CA PRO A 5 13.25 -53.74 35.96
C PRO A 5 13.36 -53.40 34.45
N SER A 6 13.07 -52.12 34.18
CA SER A 6 13.61 -51.17 33.20
C SER A 6 14.29 -51.65 31.90
N SER A 7 13.69 -51.28 30.76
CA SER A 7 14.35 -51.28 29.45
C SER A 7 15.27 -50.06 29.31
N ALA A 8 16.56 -50.32 29.07
CA ALA A 8 17.57 -49.33 28.76
C ALA A 8 17.50 -48.90 27.29
N VAL A 9 17.58 -47.59 27.05
CA VAL A 9 17.72 -46.98 25.72
C VAL A 9 19.19 -47.08 25.30
N PHE A 10 19.45 -47.67 24.12
CA PHE A 10 20.77 -47.82 23.55
C PHE A 10 21.17 -46.55 22.78
N PHE A 11 22.17 -45.82 23.26
CA PHE A 11 22.82 -44.74 22.51
C PHE A 11 24.04 -45.29 21.76
N PRO A 12 24.20 -45.04 20.45
CA PRO A 12 25.43 -45.38 19.75
C PRO A 12 26.60 -44.47 20.19
N PRO A 13 27.85 -44.96 20.12
CA PRO A 13 29.03 -44.22 20.54
C PRO A 13 29.34 -43.02 19.62
N ILE A 14 29.63 -41.88 20.22
CA ILE A 14 30.12 -40.67 19.56
C ILE A 14 31.61 -40.85 19.22
N PRO A 15 32.04 -40.71 17.95
CA PRO A 15 33.46 -40.72 17.61
C PRO A 15 34.16 -39.45 18.11
N PRO A 16 35.39 -39.53 18.65
CA PRO A 16 36.15 -38.37 19.07
C PRO A 16 36.88 -37.75 17.88
N GLY A 17 36.89 -36.42 17.81
CA GLY A 17 37.85 -35.69 16.99
C GLY A 17 37.44 -35.45 15.55
N GLY A 18 36.43 -34.61 15.37
CA GLY A 18 36.20 -33.90 14.12
C GLY A 18 35.67 -32.52 14.46
N THR A 19 36.48 -31.49 14.24
CA THR A 19 36.11 -30.08 14.47
C THR A 19 35.01 -29.70 13.47
N LEU A 20 33.76 -30.06 13.78
CA LEU A 20 32.60 -29.64 13.02
C LEU A 20 32.39 -28.17 13.34
N ARG A 21 32.98 -27.31 12.50
CA ARG A 21 32.66 -25.89 12.44
C ARG A 21 31.19 -25.79 12.04
N PHE A 22 30.30 -25.80 13.03
CA PHE A 22 28.96 -25.28 12.87
C PHE A 22 29.10 -23.81 12.50
N LEU A 23 29.05 -23.53 11.21
CA LEU A 23 28.65 -22.22 10.71
C LEU A 23 27.21 -22.00 11.18
N MET A 24 27.05 -21.50 12.40
CA MET A 24 25.82 -20.82 12.80
C MET A 24 25.75 -19.55 11.94
N LEU A 25 25.11 -19.67 10.78
CA LEU A 25 24.58 -18.50 10.09
C LEU A 25 23.53 -17.89 11.01
N PRO A 26 23.68 -16.63 11.46
CA PRO A 26 22.58 -15.96 12.14
C PRO A 26 21.45 -15.83 11.11
N LEU A 27 20.35 -16.53 11.33
CA LEU A 27 19.09 -16.26 10.66
C LEU A 27 18.64 -14.88 11.14
N ALA A 28 19.16 -13.83 10.50
CA ALA A 28 18.67 -12.48 10.66
C ALA A 28 17.23 -12.50 10.16
N LEU A 29 16.28 -12.62 11.08
CA LEU A 29 14.91 -12.19 10.90
C LEU A 29 14.97 -10.70 10.57
N ILE A 30 15.08 -10.39 9.28
CA ILE A 30 14.82 -9.07 8.75
C ILE A 30 13.31 -8.90 8.92
N PHE A 31 12.88 -8.48 10.11
CA PHE A 31 11.61 -7.79 10.25
C PHE A 31 11.78 -6.49 9.47
N SER A 32 11.48 -6.56 8.17
CA SER A 32 11.19 -5.39 7.35
C SER A 32 9.91 -4.80 7.92
N GLN A 33 10.03 -4.08 9.03
CA GLN A 33 9.05 -3.05 9.32
C GLN A 33 9.22 -2.04 8.20
N ALA A 34 8.40 -2.18 7.16
CA ALA A 34 8.25 -1.13 6.17
C ALA A 34 7.73 0.07 6.94
N ALA A 35 8.66 0.89 7.44
CA ALA A 35 8.32 2.21 7.94
C ALA A 35 7.61 2.90 6.78
N LEU A 36 6.31 3.10 6.90
CA LEU A 36 5.58 3.85 5.91
C LEU A 36 6.24 5.23 5.84
N ALA A 37 6.83 5.52 4.68
CA ALA A 37 7.39 6.83 4.40
C ALA A 37 6.27 7.87 4.59
N GLY A 38 6.57 8.97 5.27
CA GLY A 38 5.62 10.05 5.50
C GLY A 38 5.25 10.81 4.22
N PRO A 39 4.32 11.77 4.32
CA PRO A 39 3.87 12.57 3.18
C PRO A 39 5.04 13.23 2.45
N THR A 40 5.08 13.12 1.13
CA THR A 40 6.20 13.63 0.30
C THR A 40 6.08 15.11 -0.02
N GLY A 41 4.91 15.72 0.23
CA GLY A 41 4.59 17.09 -0.21
C GLY A 41 4.38 17.22 -1.74
N LEU A 42 4.48 16.10 -2.48
CA LEU A 42 4.09 16.05 -3.87
C LEU A 42 2.56 16.14 -3.99
N LEU A 43 2.09 16.46 -5.19
CA LEU A 43 0.67 16.47 -5.51
C LEU A 43 0.39 15.51 -6.65
N ASN A 44 -0.77 14.88 -6.60
CA ASN A 44 -1.28 14.16 -7.76
C ASN A 44 -1.59 15.13 -8.90
N ASP A 45 -1.51 14.58 -10.10
CA ASP A 45 -1.93 15.22 -11.33
C ASP A 45 -3.48 15.16 -11.44
N THR A 46 -4.05 15.75 -12.47
CA THR A 46 -5.53 15.88 -12.55
C THR A 46 -6.23 14.65 -13.11
N GLY A 47 -5.49 13.73 -13.74
CA GLY A 47 -6.01 12.64 -14.55
C GLY A 47 -6.29 13.03 -16.00
N GLN A 48 -6.04 14.28 -16.40
CA GLN A 48 -6.31 14.77 -17.73
C GLN A 48 -5.26 14.28 -18.72
N THR A 49 -5.70 13.56 -19.77
CA THR A 49 -4.81 13.07 -20.84
C THR A 49 -5.11 13.70 -22.21
N ASP A 50 -6.25 14.38 -22.33
CA ASP A 50 -6.65 15.09 -23.53
C ASP A 50 -6.35 16.60 -23.42
N CYS A 51 -6.35 17.26 -24.57
CA CYS A 51 -6.26 18.70 -24.69
C CYS A 51 -7.61 19.26 -25.16
N GLN A 52 -7.73 20.58 -25.17
CA GLN A 52 -8.85 21.34 -25.72
C GLN A 52 -8.34 22.16 -26.91
N ASP A 53 -9.17 22.33 -27.92
CA ASP A 53 -9.04 23.38 -28.91
C ASP A 53 -10.17 24.42 -28.75
N ASP A 54 -10.33 25.32 -29.72
CA ASP A 54 -11.36 26.37 -29.66
C ASP A 54 -12.80 25.82 -29.73
N VAL A 55 -13.00 24.52 -30.00
CA VAL A 55 -14.29 23.89 -30.31
C VAL A 55 -14.61 22.73 -29.35
N ALA A 56 -13.64 21.88 -29.03
CA ALA A 56 -13.87 20.67 -28.24
C ALA A 56 -12.59 20.08 -27.61
N VAL A 57 -12.80 19.01 -26.82
CA VAL A 57 -11.73 18.11 -26.37
C VAL A 57 -11.13 17.41 -27.60
N ALA A 58 -9.82 17.38 -27.68
CA ALA A 58 -9.05 16.79 -28.76
C ALA A 58 -7.79 16.09 -28.24
N ALA A 59 -7.23 15.18 -29.04
CA ALA A 59 -5.97 14.54 -28.72
C ALA A 59 -4.85 15.59 -28.61
N CYS A 60 -4.04 15.55 -27.56
CA CYS A 60 -2.96 16.53 -27.39
C CYS A 60 -1.94 16.54 -28.55
N ALA A 61 -1.82 15.47 -29.32
CA ALA A 61 -0.96 15.43 -30.50
C ALA A 61 -1.49 16.29 -31.67
N THR A 62 -2.79 16.59 -31.73
CA THR A 62 -3.43 17.31 -32.84
C THR A 62 -3.62 18.80 -32.56
N VAL A 63 -3.59 19.20 -31.28
CA VAL A 63 -3.67 20.61 -30.90
C VAL A 63 -2.28 21.26 -31.03
N ALA A 64 -2.22 22.56 -31.34
CA ALA A 64 -0.97 23.31 -31.29
C ALA A 64 -0.39 23.29 -29.86
N THR A 65 0.95 23.25 -29.75
CA THR A 65 1.67 23.28 -28.47
C THR A 65 1.72 24.72 -27.95
N ASP A 66 2.90 25.23 -27.55
CA ASP A 66 3.04 26.57 -27.00
C ASP A 66 2.90 27.69 -28.05
N GLY A 67 2.79 27.34 -29.33
CA GLY A 67 2.50 28.27 -30.42
C GLY A 67 0.99 28.47 -30.71
N GLY A 68 0.11 27.81 -29.95
CA GLY A 68 -1.35 27.92 -30.11
C GLY A 68 -2.02 28.94 -29.20
N THR A 69 -3.35 29.04 -29.30
CA THR A 69 -4.21 29.85 -28.41
C THR A 69 -4.37 29.26 -27.02
N HIS A 70 -4.15 27.94 -26.90
CA HIS A 70 -4.22 27.18 -25.65
C HIS A 70 -2.87 26.51 -25.36
N PRO A 71 -1.82 27.30 -25.02
CA PRO A 71 -0.50 26.76 -24.71
C PRO A 71 -0.50 26.05 -23.36
N ARG A 72 0.52 25.22 -23.10
CA ARG A 72 0.79 24.67 -21.76
C ARG A 72 -0.34 23.84 -21.11
N GLN A 73 -1.19 23.19 -21.91
CA GLN A 73 -2.31 22.38 -21.41
C GLN A 73 -1.88 21.14 -20.62
N ASP A 74 -2.69 20.78 -19.63
CA ASP A 74 -2.37 19.78 -18.61
C ASP A 74 -2.06 18.40 -19.19
N GLY A 75 -2.87 17.92 -20.14
CA GLY A 75 -2.67 16.60 -20.80
C GLY A 75 -1.34 16.43 -21.56
N ARG A 76 -0.53 17.48 -21.68
CA ARG A 76 0.82 17.43 -22.28
C ARG A 76 1.95 17.28 -21.26
N PHE A 77 1.69 17.54 -19.99
CA PHE A 77 2.72 17.63 -18.95
C PHE A 77 2.40 16.69 -17.79
N GLY A 78 3.28 16.71 -16.79
CA GLY A 78 3.05 15.96 -15.57
C GLY A 78 3.17 14.45 -15.72
N ARG A 79 2.51 13.74 -14.82
CA ARG A 79 2.49 12.27 -14.71
C ARG A 79 1.42 11.66 -15.60
N ASP A 80 0.34 12.39 -15.87
CA ASP A 80 -0.70 11.96 -16.79
C ASP A 80 -0.13 11.76 -18.20
N ALA A 81 0.56 12.77 -18.73
CA ALA A 81 1.22 12.68 -20.04
C ALA A 81 2.31 11.60 -20.09
N LYS A 82 3.07 11.42 -19.01
CA LYS A 82 4.08 10.33 -18.92
C LYS A 82 3.43 8.95 -18.97
N THR A 83 2.27 8.78 -18.34
CA THR A 83 1.53 7.50 -18.40
C THR A 83 0.98 7.25 -19.79
N ALA A 84 0.36 8.26 -20.43
CA ALA A 84 -0.14 8.16 -21.80
C ALA A 84 0.98 7.79 -22.79
N ALA A 85 2.20 8.27 -22.55
CA ALA A 85 3.40 7.92 -23.32
C ALA A 85 4.03 6.56 -22.96
N GLY A 86 3.48 5.81 -21.99
CA GLY A 86 4.05 4.54 -21.50
C GLY A 86 5.39 4.69 -20.76
N LYS A 87 5.69 5.87 -20.24
CA LYS A 87 6.99 6.22 -19.61
C LYS A 87 6.92 6.35 -18.09
N LEU A 88 5.73 6.31 -17.50
CA LEU A 88 5.58 6.36 -16.04
C LEU A 88 5.61 4.94 -15.47
N ALA A 89 6.64 4.63 -14.68
CA ALA A 89 6.62 3.45 -13.83
C ALA A 89 5.68 3.70 -12.65
N LYS A 90 4.79 2.74 -12.39
CA LYS A 90 3.87 2.75 -11.27
C LYS A 90 4.14 1.58 -10.33
N THR A 91 3.88 1.78 -9.06
CA THR A 91 3.97 0.74 -8.03
C THR A 91 2.67 -0.06 -7.96
N GLY A 92 1.54 0.64 -7.97
CA GLY A 92 0.20 0.10 -7.85
C GLY A 92 -0.67 0.42 -9.06
N GLY A 93 -1.98 0.46 -8.83
CA GLY A 93 -3.00 0.70 -9.85
C GLY A 93 -3.35 2.18 -10.01
N GLY A 94 -4.31 2.46 -10.89
CA GLY A 94 -4.88 3.79 -11.08
C GLY A 94 -4.85 4.27 -12.53
N ALA A 95 -5.81 5.13 -12.88
CA ALA A 95 -5.93 5.73 -14.21
C ALA A 95 -4.92 6.86 -14.39
N ALA A 96 -4.52 7.14 -15.64
CA ALA A 96 -3.60 8.23 -16.00
C ALA A 96 -2.37 8.28 -15.08
N GLY A 97 -2.03 9.40 -14.47
CA GLY A 97 -0.93 9.51 -13.53
C GLY A 97 -1.18 8.78 -12.21
N PHE A 98 -2.40 8.68 -11.69
CA PHE A 98 -2.66 8.15 -10.34
C PHE A 98 -2.03 6.78 -10.10
N ASP A 99 -1.35 6.63 -8.97
CA ASP A 99 -0.64 5.41 -8.58
C ASP A 99 -0.95 5.08 -7.12
N PHE A 100 -1.87 4.16 -6.89
CA PHE A 100 -2.29 3.79 -5.55
C PHE A 100 -2.20 2.29 -5.29
N THR A 101 -1.96 1.95 -4.03
CA THR A 101 -1.98 0.58 -3.51
C THR A 101 -3.10 0.47 -2.50
N LYS A 102 -3.94 -0.56 -2.63
CA LYS A 102 -4.95 -0.85 -1.61
C LYS A 102 -4.28 -1.34 -0.33
N VAL A 103 -4.88 -1.00 0.80
CA VAL A 103 -4.45 -1.42 2.13
C VAL A 103 -5.60 -2.19 2.76
N CYS A 104 -5.32 -3.42 3.17
CA CYS A 104 -6.31 -4.22 3.88
C CYS A 104 -6.49 -3.70 5.32
N TRP A 105 -7.57 -4.11 5.97
CA TRP A 105 -7.90 -3.69 7.34
C TRP A 105 -6.79 -4.02 8.35
N ASN A 106 -6.09 -5.12 8.13
CA ASN A 106 -4.94 -5.52 8.95
C ASN A 106 -3.68 -4.65 8.73
N GLY A 107 -3.72 -3.68 7.81
CA GLY A 107 -2.62 -2.78 7.49
C GLY A 107 -1.65 -3.26 6.42
N ASP A 108 -1.79 -4.50 5.94
CA ASP A 108 -0.96 -5.02 4.87
C ASP A 108 -1.32 -4.35 3.52
N LEU A 109 -0.32 -4.02 2.72
CA LEU A 109 -0.51 -3.55 1.34
C LEU A 109 -0.95 -4.71 0.44
N GLU A 110 -1.79 -4.43 -0.56
CA GLU A 110 -2.19 -5.41 -1.58
C GLU A 110 -0.97 -6.12 -2.19
N GLY A 111 -0.98 -7.45 -2.14
CA GLY A 111 0.11 -8.30 -2.61
C GLY A 111 1.21 -8.57 -1.57
N SER A 112 1.07 -8.06 -0.34
CA SER A 112 2.01 -8.29 0.76
C SER A 112 1.34 -8.93 1.98
N GLY A 113 2.16 -9.58 2.82
CA GLY A 113 1.69 -10.20 4.06
C GLY A 113 0.51 -11.14 3.83
N THR A 114 -0.61 -10.82 4.46
CA THR A 114 -1.88 -11.54 4.31
C THR A 114 -2.90 -10.82 3.42
N CYS A 115 -2.62 -9.58 3.00
CA CYS A 115 -3.47 -8.81 2.08
C CYS A 115 -3.32 -9.28 0.63
N THR A 116 -3.96 -10.40 0.31
CA THR A 116 -3.84 -11.06 -0.98
C THR A 116 -5.20 -11.59 -1.45
N GLY A 117 -5.32 -11.90 -2.75
CA GLY A 117 -6.55 -12.41 -3.34
C GLY A 117 -7.52 -11.30 -3.76
N ALA A 118 -8.81 -11.65 -3.87
CA ALA A 118 -9.85 -10.71 -4.28
C ALA A 118 -10.22 -9.80 -3.10
N LEU A 119 -9.78 -8.54 -3.15
CA LEU A 119 -10.05 -7.56 -2.11
C LEU A 119 -11.44 -6.95 -2.26
N VAL A 120 -12.18 -6.85 -1.16
CA VAL A 120 -13.53 -6.28 -1.10
C VAL A 120 -13.49 -4.96 -0.36
N ALA A 121 -14.04 -3.90 -0.93
CA ALA A 121 -14.10 -2.59 -0.30
C ALA A 121 -14.92 -2.65 1.00
N ASN A 122 -14.31 -2.23 2.11
CA ASN A 122 -14.98 -2.07 3.40
C ASN A 122 -15.07 -0.57 3.72
N THR A 123 -16.27 -0.01 3.50
CA THR A 123 -16.57 1.40 3.75
C THR A 123 -17.18 1.64 5.15
N THR A 124 -17.16 0.63 6.02
CA THR A 124 -17.78 0.69 7.34
C THR A 124 -16.79 1.14 8.41
N GLY A 125 -17.29 1.45 9.60
CA GLY A 125 -16.46 1.79 10.77
C GLY A 125 -15.74 0.61 11.43
N THR A 126 -15.95 -0.63 10.98
CA THR A 126 -15.49 -1.85 11.65
C THR A 126 -14.91 -2.89 10.69
N ALA A 127 -14.01 -3.76 11.19
CA ALA A 127 -13.49 -4.88 10.41
C ALA A 127 -14.63 -5.86 10.07
N GLY A 128 -14.59 -6.42 8.86
CA GLY A 128 -15.39 -7.58 8.50
C GLY A 128 -14.83 -8.87 9.09
N GLY A 129 -15.42 -10.00 8.72
CA GLY A 129 -14.94 -11.33 9.14
C GLY A 129 -13.61 -11.74 8.51
N THR A 130 -13.14 -10.99 7.51
CA THR A 130 -11.92 -11.28 6.74
C THR A 130 -11.00 -10.05 6.61
N PRO A 131 -10.39 -9.56 7.71
CA PRO A 131 -9.60 -8.32 7.69
C PRO A 131 -8.45 -8.31 6.68
N SER A 132 -7.96 -9.48 6.27
CA SER A 132 -6.90 -9.64 5.26
C SER A 132 -7.39 -9.57 3.81
N THR A 133 -8.70 -9.50 3.56
CA THR A 133 -9.28 -9.25 2.23
C THR A 133 -10.20 -8.04 2.22
N ASP A 134 -10.39 -7.41 3.37
CA ASP A 134 -11.14 -6.17 3.52
C ASP A 134 -10.26 -4.99 3.11
N TRP A 135 -10.43 -4.48 1.89
CA TRP A 135 -9.82 -3.24 1.46
C TRP A 135 -10.43 -2.08 2.26
N ALA A 136 -9.69 -1.59 3.25
CA ALA A 136 -10.14 -0.56 4.17
C ALA A 136 -9.60 0.82 3.81
N CYS A 137 -8.43 0.89 3.18
CA CYS A 137 -7.74 2.15 2.93
C CYS A 137 -6.99 2.13 1.60
N THR A 138 -6.66 3.30 1.09
CA THR A 138 -5.86 3.45 -0.14
C THR A 138 -4.65 4.29 0.17
N LYS A 139 -3.46 3.76 -0.14
CA LYS A 139 -2.20 4.50 -0.10
C LYS A 139 -1.92 5.05 -1.48
N ASP A 140 -1.70 6.35 -1.59
CA ASP A 140 -1.13 6.94 -2.79
C ASP A 140 0.40 6.81 -2.78
N ASN A 141 0.95 6.19 -3.81
CA ASN A 141 2.38 5.93 -3.93
C ASN A 141 3.17 7.17 -4.35
N LEU A 142 2.51 8.23 -4.85
CA LEU A 142 3.18 9.49 -5.14
C LEU A 142 3.32 10.36 -3.89
N THR A 143 2.21 10.60 -3.19
CA THR A 143 2.19 11.51 -2.04
C THR A 143 2.53 10.82 -0.72
N ASN A 144 2.49 9.49 -0.66
CA ASN A 144 2.48 8.67 0.57
C ASN A 144 1.31 8.98 1.53
N LEU A 145 0.30 9.73 1.09
CA LEU A 145 -0.92 9.92 1.86
C LEU A 145 -1.75 8.63 1.84
N ILE A 146 -2.49 8.40 2.92
CA ILE A 146 -3.41 7.28 3.06
C ILE A 146 -4.81 7.85 3.25
N TRP A 147 -5.82 7.23 2.62
CA TRP A 147 -7.24 7.60 2.75
C TRP A 147 -8.08 6.40 3.18
N SER A 148 -8.92 6.60 4.20
CA SER A 148 -9.87 5.59 4.69
C SER A 148 -11.06 5.54 3.76
N LEU A 149 -11.57 4.34 3.49
CA LEU A 149 -12.82 4.15 2.74
C LEU A 149 -14.06 4.35 3.62
N GLU A 150 -13.89 4.55 4.92
CA GLU A 150 -14.98 4.71 5.88
C GLU A 150 -15.92 5.85 5.47
N THR A 151 -17.21 5.53 5.37
CA THR A 151 -18.25 6.52 5.17
C THR A 151 -18.78 6.99 6.52
N VAL A 152 -18.61 8.28 6.80
CA VAL A 152 -19.16 8.92 8.00
C VAL A 152 -20.22 9.94 7.60
N SER A 153 -21.43 9.81 8.15
CA SER A 153 -22.55 10.72 7.92
C SER A 153 -22.81 11.64 9.11
N GLY A 154 -23.35 12.84 8.86
CA GLY A 154 -23.76 13.75 9.94
C GLY A 154 -22.60 14.40 10.70
N THR A 155 -21.45 14.56 10.04
CA THR A 155 -20.25 15.16 10.63
C THR A 155 -20.14 16.65 10.32
N TYR A 156 -19.55 17.40 11.25
CA TYR A 156 -19.11 18.78 11.02
C TYR A 156 -17.62 18.83 10.62
N TRP A 157 -17.18 19.99 10.13
CA TRP A 157 -15.80 20.19 9.69
C TRP A 157 -14.76 19.92 10.79
N LEU A 158 -15.07 20.33 12.03
CA LEU A 158 -14.17 20.11 13.17
C LEU A 158 -13.96 18.60 13.41
N ASP A 159 -15.03 17.82 13.40
CA ASP A 159 -14.94 16.37 13.59
C ASP A 159 -14.23 15.67 12.43
N ALA A 160 -14.45 16.13 11.18
CA ALA A 160 -13.75 15.63 9.99
C ALA A 160 -12.24 15.82 10.05
N THR A 161 -11.78 16.89 10.71
CA THR A 161 -10.36 17.24 10.77
C THR A 161 -9.66 16.82 12.07
N THR A 162 -10.41 16.48 13.11
CA THR A 162 -9.84 16.17 14.44
C THR A 162 -10.31 14.81 14.97
N THR A 163 -11.61 14.60 15.08
CA THR A 163 -12.21 13.40 15.68
C THR A 163 -12.04 12.16 14.81
N HIS A 164 -12.45 12.21 13.54
CA HIS A 164 -12.45 11.03 12.66
C HIS A 164 -11.05 10.54 12.31
N PRO A 165 -10.07 11.39 11.97
CA PRO A 165 -8.70 10.94 11.76
C PRO A 165 -8.10 10.31 13.03
N ALA A 166 -8.36 10.90 14.21
CA ALA A 166 -7.89 10.33 15.48
C ALA A 166 -8.52 8.96 15.79
N ALA A 167 -9.83 8.81 15.55
CA ALA A 167 -10.52 7.55 15.75
C ALA A 167 -10.03 6.45 14.78
N ALA A 168 -9.84 6.80 13.50
CA ALA A 168 -9.32 5.88 12.49
C ALA A 168 -7.90 5.37 12.84
N ASN A 169 -7.04 6.26 13.35
CA ASN A 169 -5.72 5.90 13.89
C ASN A 169 -5.82 4.97 15.10
N ALA A 170 -6.67 5.31 16.07
CA ALA A 170 -6.82 4.52 17.30
C ALA A 170 -7.32 3.09 17.03
N ALA A 171 -8.15 2.91 15.99
CA ALA A 171 -8.64 1.60 15.57
C ALA A 171 -7.61 0.76 14.79
N GLY A 172 -6.46 1.33 14.41
CA GLY A 172 -5.44 0.63 13.61
C GLY A 172 -5.95 0.17 12.24
N ARG A 173 -6.97 0.84 11.68
CA ARG A 173 -7.73 0.44 10.49
C ARG A 173 -6.87 0.18 9.24
N CYS A 174 -5.76 0.91 9.11
CA CYS A 174 -4.82 0.77 7.99
C CYS A 174 -3.43 0.36 8.48
N GLY A 175 -3.36 -0.26 9.67
CA GLY A 175 -2.09 -0.51 10.36
C GLY A 175 -1.36 0.75 10.84
N LEU A 176 -1.99 1.92 10.72
CA LEU A 176 -1.46 3.19 11.22
C LEU A 176 -1.96 3.47 12.63
N ASN A 177 -1.01 3.64 13.55
CA ASN A 177 -1.29 4.10 14.91
C ASN A 177 -1.21 5.64 15.01
N THR A 178 -0.63 6.32 14.00
CA THR A 178 -0.53 7.78 13.85
C THR A 178 -0.33 8.18 12.36
N GLY A 179 -0.61 9.44 11.99
CA GLY A 179 -0.04 10.09 10.79
C GLY A 179 -0.89 10.12 9.51
N TRP A 180 -2.16 10.53 9.61
CA TRP A 180 -2.99 10.91 8.46
C TRP A 180 -2.81 12.38 8.11
#